data_AF-A0A6N8DTQ1-F1
#
_entry.id   AF-A0A6N8DTQ1-F1
#
_cell.length_a   1.000
_cell.length_b   1.000
_cell.length_c   1.000
_cell.angle_alpha   90.00
_cell.angle_beta   90.00
_cell.angle_gamma   90.00
#
_symmetry.space_group_name_H-M   'P 1'
#
loop_
_entity.id
_entity.type
_entity.pdbx_description
1 polymer ?
#
loop_
_entity_poly.entity_id
_entity_poly.type
_entity_poly.pdbx_seq_one_letter_code
_entity_poly.pdbx_strand_id
1 'polypeptide(L)' 'MKQHLERALYELCYALAGFEQARANKPAKDLRGAEKADSVIVLLRLSQWGVETALRSMRDRDAAPARPRR' A
#
# COMPACT_ATOMS: atom_id res chain seq x y z
N MET A 1 9.91 -13.33 5.64
CA MET A 1 9.36 -12.66 4.43
C MET A 1 7.95 -12.10 4.66
N LYS A 2 6.99 -12.91 5.11
CA LYS A 2 5.61 -12.45 5.43
C LYS A 2 5.55 -11.27 6.41
N GLN A 3 6.26 -11.33 7.53
CA GLN A 3 6.33 -10.24 8.51
C GLN A 3 6.90 -8.93 7.95
N HIS A 4 7.83 -9.00 6.98
CA HIS A 4 8.36 -7.80 6.32
C HIS A 4 7.31 -7.16 5.40
N LEU A 5 6.48 -7.96 4.73
CA LEU A 5 5.39 -7.46 3.89
C LEU A 5 4.25 -6.87 4.74
N GLU A 6 3.92 -7.49 5.89
CA GLU A 6 2.95 -6.92 6.84
C GLU A 6 3.44 -5.57 7.39
N ARG A 7 4.73 -5.47 7.73
CA ARG A 7 5.34 -4.20 8.15
C ARG A 7 5.32 -3.16 7.04
N ALA A 8 5.68 -3.54 5.81
CA ALA A 8 5.65 -2.62 4.66
C ALA A 8 4.22 -2.10 4.40
N LEU A 9 3.20 -2.96 4.55
CA LEU A 9 1.80 -2.55 4.41
C LEU A 9 1.41 -1.53 5.48
N TYR A 10 1.81 -1.75 6.74
CA TYR A 10 1.58 -0.80 7.82
C TYR A 10 2.23 0.56 7.55
N GLU A 11 3.49 0.57 7.13
CA GLU A 11 4.24 1.80 6.82
C GLU A 11 3.60 2.57 5.64
N LEU A 12 3.12 1.88 4.61
CA LEU A 12 2.40 2.47 3.48
C LEU A 12 1.06 3.10 3.90
N CYS A 13 0.27 2.39 4.72
CA CYS A 13 -0.98 2.91 5.27
C CYS A 13 -0.75 4.16 6.12
N TYR A 14 0.28 4.15 6.96
CA TYR A 14 0.66 5.29 7.78
C TYR A 14 1.07 6.51 6.93
N ALA A 15 1.91 6.29 5.92
CA ALA A 15 2.33 7.34 5.01
C ALA A 15 1.17 7.95 4.23
N LEU A 16 0.23 7.11 3.75
CA LEU A 16 -0.99 7.57 3.07
C LEU A 16 -1.86 8.43 3.97
N ALA A 17 -2.13 7.99 5.20
CA ALA A 17 -2.90 8.76 6.16
C ALA A 17 -2.27 10.12 6.45
N GLY A 18 -0.94 10.17 6.63
CA GLY A 18 -0.21 11.42 6.83
C GLY A 18 -0.30 12.36 5.61
N PHE A 19 -0.26 11.81 4.40
CA PHE A 19 -0.38 12.59 3.17
C PHE A 19 -1.79 13.14 2.95
N GLU A 20 -2.81 12.33 3.21
CA GLU A 20 -4.22 12.73 3.12
C GLU A 20 -4.54 13.83 4.15
N GLN A 21 -4.04 13.69 5.38
CA GLN A 21 -4.16 14.72 6.41
C GLN A 21 -3.43 16.02 6.01
N ALA A 22 -2.20 15.92 5.50
CA ALA A 22 -1.45 17.09 5.04
C ALA A 22 -2.15 17.80 3.87
N ARG A 23 -2.78 17.05 2.96
CA ARG A 23 -3.59 17.58 1.87
C ARG A 23 -4.84 18.30 2.38
N ALA A 24 -5.55 17.70 3.34
CA ALA A 24 -6.75 18.30 3.93
C ALA A 24 -6.46 19.64 4.63
N ASN A 25 -5.24 19.81 5.16
CA ASN A 25 -4.82 21.01 5.88
C ASN A 25 -4.18 22.10 4.98
N LYS A 26 -4.00 21.87 3.68
CA LYS A 26 -3.39 22.88 2.78
C LYS A 26 -4.45 23.77 2.12
N PRO A 27 -4.25 25.10 2.10
CA PRO A 27 -5.14 26.01 1.37
C PRO A 27 -5.05 25.76 -0.13
N ALA A 28 -6.20 25.78 -0.81
CA ALA A 28 -6.38 25.46 -2.24
C ALA A 28 -5.56 26.33 -3.23
N LYS A 29 -4.81 27.32 -2.74
CA LYS A 29 -4.05 28.28 -3.55
C LYS A 29 -2.70 27.73 -4.06
N ASP A 30 -2.27 26.57 -3.57
CA ASP A 30 -0.93 26.00 -3.83
C ASP A 30 -0.94 24.88 -4.90
N LEU A 31 -1.68 25.11 -6.00
CA LEU A 31 -1.97 24.13 -7.05
C LEU A 31 -0.73 23.57 -7.77
N ARG A 32 0.39 24.30 -7.82
CA ARG A 32 1.65 23.79 -8.43
C ARG A 32 2.30 22.66 -7.61
N GLY A 33 2.03 22.58 -6.31
CA GLY A 33 2.46 21.46 -5.47
C GLY A 33 1.50 20.26 -5.50
N ALA A 34 0.28 20.45 -6.02
CA ALA A 34 -0.78 19.46 -6.00
C ALA A 34 -0.52 18.28 -6.94
N GLU A 35 -0.02 18.50 -8.16
CA GLU A 35 0.28 17.42 -9.12
C GLU A 35 1.36 16.46 -8.59
N LYS A 36 2.40 16.99 -7.94
CA LYS A 36 3.44 16.18 -7.29
C LYS A 36 2.87 15.41 -6.10
N ALA A 37 2.00 16.03 -5.31
CA ALA A 37 1.35 15.36 -4.18
C ALA A 37 0.41 14.23 -4.64
N ASP A 38 -0.35 14.45 -5.70
CA ASP A 38 -1.23 13.44 -6.30
C ASP A 38 -0.41 12.28 -6.86
N SER A 39 0.72 12.55 -7.52
CA SER A 39 1.64 11.51 -8.01
C SER A 39 2.18 10.63 -6.88
N VAL A 40 2.51 11.23 -5.72
CA VAL A 40 2.98 10.49 -4.54
C VAL A 40 1.86 9.64 -3.95
N ILE A 41 0.64 10.16 -3.85
CA ILE A 41 -0.52 9.38 -3.39
C ILE A 41 -0.76 8.18 -4.30
N VAL A 42 -0.75 8.38 -5.62
CA VAL A 42 -0.91 7.28 -6.59
C VAL A 42 0.18 6.22 -6.40
N LEU A 43 1.44 6.63 -6.28
CA LEU A 43 2.56 5.70 -6.06
C LEU A 43 2.39 4.89 -4.76
N LEU A 44 1.98 5.54 -3.67
CA LEU A 44 1.74 4.87 -2.39
C LEU A 44 0.58 3.87 -2.49
N ARG A 45 -0.52 4.22 -3.18
CA ARG A 45 -1.67 3.32 -3.41
C ARG A 45 -1.29 2.11 -4.26
N LEU A 46 -0.50 2.30 -5.32
CA LEU A 46 0.01 1.21 -6.15
C LEU A 46 0.93 0.27 -5.35
N SER A 47 1.80 0.85 -4.52
CA SER A 47 2.69 0.09 -3.64
C SER A 47 1.89 -0.71 -2.60
N GLN A 48 0.88 -0.09 -1.98
CA GLN A 48 -0.04 -0.75 -1.05
C GLN A 48 -0.70 -1.96 -1.71
N TRP A 49 -1.28 -1.77 -2.90
CA TRP A 49 -1.93 -2.83 -3.65
C TRP A 49 -0.97 -3.98 -3.99
N GLY A 50 0.28 -3.68 -4.38
CA GLY A 50 1.30 -4.70 -4.64
C GLY A 50 1.62 -5.55 -3.41
N VAL A 51 1.77 -4.92 -2.24
CA VAL A 51 2.05 -5.63 -0.98
C VAL A 51 0.86 -6.48 -0.54
N GLU A 52 -0.37 -5.96 -0.63
CA GLU A 52 -1.59 -6.72 -0.33
C GLU A 52 -1.77 -7.93 -1.25
N THR A 53 -1.42 -7.78 -2.53
CA THR A 53 -1.45 -8.87 -3.51
C THR A 53 -0.42 -9.96 -3.17
N ALA A 54 0.79 -9.55 -2.79
CA ALA A 54 1.82 -10.49 -2.34
C ALA A 54 1.42 -11.23 -1.06
N LEU A 55 0.83 -10.53 -0.08
CA LEU A 55 0.31 -11.13 1.16
C LEU A 55 -0.81 -12.14 0.89
N ARG A 56 -1.76 -11.80 0.03
CA ARG A 56 -2.83 -12.72 -0.41
C ARG A 56 -2.25 -13.97 -1.07
N SER A 57 -1.33 -13.80 -2.01
CA SER A 57 -0.70 -14.91 -2.74
C SER A 57 0.06 -15.87 -1.81
N MET A 58 0.69 -15.37 -0.75
CA MET A 58 1.31 -16.23 0.26
C MET A 58 0.28 -16.98 1.10
N ARG A 59 -0.81 -16.31 1.50
CA ARG A 59 -1.90 -16.94 2.25
C ARG A 59 -2.57 -18.07 1.46
N ASP A 60 -2.76 -17.89 0.16
CA ASP A 60 -3.34 -18.91 -0.71
C ASP A 60 -2.41 -20.12 -0.89
N ARG A 61 -1.09 -19.90 -0.88
CA ARG A 61 -0.09 -21.00 -0.87
C ARG A 61 -0.09 -21.76 0.46
N ASP A 62 -0.16 -21.04 1.58
CA ASP A 62 -0.23 -21.65 2.92
C ASP A 62 -1.54 -22.46 3.10
N ALA A 63 -2.63 -22.04 2.45
CA ALA A 63 -3.94 -22.69 2.52
C ALA A 63 -4.15 -23.81 1.49
N ALA A 64 -3.23 -24.01 0.54
CA ALA A 64 -3.36 -25.07 -0.46
C ALA A 64 -3.14 -26.44 0.21
N PRO A 65 -4.14 -27.35 0.23
CA PRO A 65 -3.93 -28.69 0.75
C PRO A 65 -2.89 -29.39 -0.12
N ALA A 66 -1.94 -30.08 0.52
CA ALA A 66 -0.99 -30.94 -0.17
C ALA A 66 -1.78 -31.95 -1.02
N ARG A 67 -1.88 -31.69 -2.33
CA ARG A 67 -2.54 -32.62 -3.26
C ARG A 67 -1.81 -33.97 -3.12
N PRO A 68 -2.49 -35.05 -2.71
CA PRO A 68 -1.86 -36.35 -2.71
C PRO A 68 -1.55 -36.69 -4.16
N ARG A 69 -0.25 -36.80 -4.49
CA ARG A 69 0.21 -37.37 -5.74
C ARG A 69 -0.32 -38.80 -5.79
N ARG A 70 -1.33 -39.05 -6.62
CA ARG A 70 -1.65 -40.38 -7.13
C ARG A 70 -0.89 -40.58 -8.43
#